data_AF-A0A2K3LD26-F1
#
_entry.id   AF-A0A2K3LD26-F1
#
_cell.length_a   1.000
_cell.length_b   1.000
_cell.length_c   1.000
_cell.angle_alpha   90.00
_cell.angle_beta   90.00
_cell.angle_gamma   90.00
#
_symmetry.space_group_name_H-M   'P 1'
#
loop_
_entity.id
_entity.type
_entity.pdbx_description
1 polymer ?
#
loop_
_entity_poly.entity_id
_entity_poly.type
_entity_poly.pdbx_seq_one_letter_code
_entity_poly.pdbx_strand_id
1 'polypeptide(L)'
;MLSAGGFPMSISSRDLQYMVREPISPATVSDFMHGLIKQDEKMNAAWTCSKGVIFIDGSHINYTIQDGDIIEISSKAPSLKVFLPHHLLQLAKM
;
A
#
# COMPACT_ATOMS: atom_id res chain seq x y z
N MET A 1 -3.42 7.52 3.37
CA MET A 1 -4.52 7.14 2.44
C MET A 1 -5.78 8.00 2.57
N LEU A 2 -6.01 8.76 3.66
CA LEU A 2 -7.28 9.46 3.92
C LEU A 2 -7.74 10.39 2.77
N SER A 3 -6.88 11.27 2.25
CA SER A 3 -7.22 12.18 1.15
C SER A 3 -7.61 11.46 -0.15
N ALA A 4 -7.23 10.20 -0.29
CA ALA A 4 -7.52 9.39 -1.45
C ALA A 4 -8.83 8.59 -1.28
N GLY A 5 -9.44 8.57 -0.09
CA GLY A 5 -10.62 7.77 0.24
C GLY A 5 -10.34 6.56 1.14
N GLY A 6 -9.13 6.43 1.68
CA GLY A 6 -8.80 5.41 2.67
C GLY A 6 -9.43 5.67 4.04
N PHE A 7 -9.19 4.75 4.98
CA PHE A 7 -9.76 4.78 6.33
C PHE A 7 -8.67 4.66 7.40
N PRO A 8 -8.91 5.15 8.63
CA PRO A 8 -7.97 4.99 9.75
C PRO A 8 -7.72 3.51 10.08
N MET A 9 -6.47 3.11 10.21
CA MET A 9 -6.10 1.76 10.67
C MET A 9 -5.67 1.78 12.13
N SER A 10 -5.88 0.67 12.84
CA SER A 10 -5.29 0.49 14.17
C SER A 10 -3.77 0.63 14.10
N ILE A 11 -3.17 1.25 15.12
CA ILE A 11 -1.72 1.39 15.23
C ILE A 11 -0.99 0.03 15.37
N SER A 12 -1.72 -1.02 15.78
CA SER A 12 -1.21 -2.39 15.87
C SER A 12 -1.39 -3.19 14.58
N SER A 13 -2.15 -2.66 13.60
CA SER A 13 -2.40 -3.35 12.33
C SER A 13 -1.11 -3.55 11.54
N ARG A 14 -0.97 -4.75 10.96
CA ARG A 14 0.09 -5.08 10.00
C ARG A 14 -0.43 -5.27 8.57
N ASP A 15 -1.73 -5.07 8.38
CA ASP A 15 -2.34 -5.07 7.05
C ASP A 15 -1.97 -3.79 6.30
N LEU A 16 -1.85 -3.88 4.98
CA LEU A 16 -1.69 -2.71 4.11
C LEU A 16 -3.01 -2.38 3.45
N GLN A 17 -3.46 -1.14 3.61
CA GLN A 17 -4.56 -0.62 2.81
C GLN A 17 -4.07 -0.27 1.40
N TYR A 18 -4.82 -0.67 0.39
CA TYR A 18 -4.57 -0.29 -1.00
C TYR A 18 -5.81 0.30 -1.67
N MET A 19 -5.59 1.08 -2.71
CA MET A 19 -6.63 1.62 -3.58
C MET A 19 -6.06 1.86 -4.97
N VAL A 20 -6.76 1.35 -5.98
CA VAL A 20 -6.48 1.57 -7.40
C VAL A 20 -7.33 2.75 -7.86
N ARG A 21 -6.71 3.70 -8.56
CA ARG A 21 -7.39 4.85 -9.15
C ARG A 21 -7.08 4.88 -10.63
N GLU A 22 -8.10 5.17 -11.43
CA GLU A 22 -7.97 5.39 -12.88
C GLU A 22 -7.16 4.26 -13.57
N PRO A 23 -7.53 2.98 -13.39
CA PRO A 23 -6.81 1.88 -14.01
C PRO A 23 -6.90 1.97 -15.54
N ILE A 24 -5.81 1.60 -16.21
CA ILE A 24 -5.73 1.57 -17.68
C ILE A 24 -6.80 0.64 -18.29
N SER A 25 -7.08 -0.48 -17.62
CA SER A 25 -8.14 -1.43 -17.99
C SER A 25 -9.06 -1.65 -16.79
N PRO A 26 -10.14 -0.84 -16.64
CA PRO A 26 -11.02 -0.91 -15.47
C PRO A 26 -11.71 -2.27 -15.30
N ALA A 27 -12.09 -2.90 -16.42
CA ALA A 27 -12.79 -4.18 -16.39
C ALA A 27 -11.96 -5.33 -15.80
N THR A 28 -10.63 -5.26 -15.91
CA THR A 28 -9.74 -6.33 -15.42
C THR A 28 -9.43 -6.23 -13.92
N VAL A 29 -9.77 -5.11 -13.28
CA VAL A 29 -9.43 -4.83 -11.87
C VAL A 29 -10.63 -4.37 -11.04
N SER A 30 -11.86 -4.56 -11.53
CA SER A 30 -13.09 -4.09 -10.86
C SER A 30 -13.19 -4.58 -9.42
N ASP A 31 -12.78 -5.81 -9.16
CA ASP A 31 -12.85 -6.46 -7.85
C ASP A 31 -11.66 -6.09 -6.95
N PHE A 32 -10.66 -5.39 -7.52
CA PHE A 32 -9.41 -4.99 -6.87
C PHE A 32 -9.28 -3.46 -6.80
N MET A 33 -10.39 -2.72 -6.78
CA MET A 33 -10.32 -1.25 -6.74
C MET A 33 -9.86 -0.71 -5.39
N HIS A 34 -10.11 -1.43 -4.29
CA HIS A 34 -9.61 -1.08 -2.95
C HIS A 34 -9.72 -2.30 -2.03
N GLY A 35 -8.91 -2.31 -0.97
CA GLY A 35 -8.98 -3.37 0.02
C GLY A 35 -7.82 -3.36 1.00
N LEU A 36 -7.59 -4.52 1.60
CA LEU A 36 -6.49 -4.80 2.51
C LEU A 36 -5.65 -5.94 1.95
N ILE A 37 -4.34 -5.81 1.99
CA ILE A 37 -3.38 -6.90 1.87
C ILE A 37 -3.07 -7.35 3.29
N LYS A 38 -3.41 -8.59 3.64
CA LYS A 38 -3.14 -9.14 4.98
C LYS A 38 -1.64 -9.33 5.21
N GLN A 39 -1.26 -9.45 6.49
CA GLN A 39 0.15 -9.59 6.88
C GLN A 39 0.92 -10.70 6.12
N ASP A 40 0.27 -11.82 5.85
CA ASP A 40 0.89 -12.97 5.16
C ASP A 40 0.64 -12.97 3.64
N GLU A 41 -0.08 -11.97 3.15
CA GLU A 41 -0.41 -11.81 1.73
C GLU A 41 0.56 -10.86 1.02
N LYS A 42 0.48 -10.90 -0.31
CA LYS A 42 1.16 -9.98 -1.20
C LYS A 42 0.30 -9.68 -2.40
N MET A 43 0.50 -8.50 -2.97
CA MET A 43 -0.10 -8.08 -4.23
C MET A 43 0.98 -7.95 -5.28
N ASN A 44 0.70 -8.45 -6.49
CA ASN A 44 1.55 -8.23 -7.65
C ASN A 44 0.80 -7.37 -8.66
N ALA A 45 1.41 -6.27 -9.09
CA ALA A 45 0.92 -5.45 -10.18
C ALA A 45 1.89 -5.58 -11.37
N ALA A 46 1.38 -6.08 -12.50
CA ALA A 46 2.15 -6.13 -13.74
C ALA A 46 2.01 -4.79 -14.47
N TRP A 47 3.13 -4.22 -14.90
CA TRP A 47 3.15 -2.98 -15.67
C TRP A 47 3.29 -3.29 -17.15
N THR A 48 2.31 -2.84 -17.95
CA THR A 48 2.25 -3.11 -19.40
C THR A 48 2.41 -1.86 -20.24
N CYS A 49 2.70 -0.71 -19.62
CA CYS A 49 2.93 0.54 -20.33
C CYS A 49 4.42 0.76 -20.57
N SER A 50 4.74 1.52 -21.62
CA SER A 50 6.14 1.77 -22.01
C SER A 50 6.96 2.49 -20.93
N LYS A 51 6.34 3.36 -20.13
CA LYS A 51 7.00 4.13 -19.07
C LYS A 51 6.04 4.39 -17.91
N GLY A 52 6.55 4.26 -16.69
CA GLY A 52 5.85 4.63 -15.46
C GLY A 52 6.84 5.02 -14.36
N VAL A 53 6.31 5.49 -13.24
CA VAL A 53 7.12 5.85 -12.06
C VAL A 53 6.38 5.40 -10.79
N ILE A 54 7.11 4.78 -9.87
CA ILE A 54 6.67 4.48 -8.51
C ILE A 54 7.26 5.51 -7.57
N PHE A 55 6.47 5.99 -6.62
CA PHE A 55 6.88 6.91 -5.57
C PHE A 55 6.71 6.26 -4.20
N ILE A 56 7.71 6.37 -3.33
CA ILE A 56 7.68 5.84 -1.96
C ILE A 56 7.80 7.02 -1.00
N ASP A 57 6.82 7.18 -0.10
CA ASP A 57 6.76 8.26 0.89
C ASP A 57 6.96 9.69 0.31
N GLY A 58 6.45 9.90 -0.92
CA GLY A 58 6.54 11.18 -1.63
C GLY A 58 7.46 11.13 -2.84
N SER A 59 7.86 12.30 -3.35
CA SER A 59 8.59 12.41 -4.63
C SER A 59 10.08 12.08 -4.56
N HIS A 60 10.66 12.08 -3.35
CA HIS A 60 12.11 11.96 -3.16
C HIS A 60 12.65 10.57 -3.50
N ILE A 61 11.94 9.51 -3.12
CA ILE A 61 12.29 8.14 -3.47
C ILE A 61 11.37 7.72 -4.61
N ASN A 62 11.94 7.56 -5.79
CA ASN A 62 11.20 7.14 -6.97
C ASN A 62 11.98 6.12 -7.79
N TYR A 63 11.24 5.27 -8.49
CA TYR A 63 11.77 4.25 -9.38
C TYR A 63 11.03 4.35 -10.71
N THR A 64 11.79 4.39 -11.81
CA THR A 64 11.19 4.27 -13.14
C THR A 64 10.86 2.80 -13.37
N ILE A 65 9.69 2.56 -13.95
CA ILE A 65 9.23 1.24 -14.38
C ILE A 65 8.93 1.25 -15.88
N GLN A 66 9.05 0.08 -16.48
CA GLN A 66 8.88 -0.16 -17.91
C GLN A 66 8.07 -1.42 -18.17
N ASP A 67 7.63 -1.59 -19.42
CA ASP A 67 6.84 -2.75 -19.84
C ASP A 67 7.51 -4.07 -19.44
N GLY A 68 6.73 -4.94 -18.80
CA GLY A 68 7.17 -6.23 -18.27
C GLY A 68 7.62 -6.21 -16.81
N ASP A 69 7.75 -5.04 -16.17
CA ASP A 69 8.06 -4.98 -14.73
C ASP A 69 6.90 -5.51 -13.89
N ILE A 70 7.25 -6.20 -12.80
CA ILE A 70 6.29 -6.69 -11.80
C ILE A 70 6.60 -6.02 -10.46
N ILE A 71 5.60 -5.33 -9.94
CA ILE A 71 5.66 -4.64 -8.65
C ILE A 71 5.04 -5.56 -7.60
N GLU A 72 5.86 -6.10 -6.69
CA GLU A 72 5.38 -6.84 -5.53
C GLU A 72 5.21 -5.89 -4.33
N ILE A 73 4.03 -5.91 -3.71
CA ILE A 73 3.65 -5.09 -2.56
C ILE A 73 3.29 -6.04 -1.41
N SER A 74 3.96 -5.88 -0.25
CA SER A 74 3.69 -6.68 0.95
C SER A 74 4.06 -5.92 2.22
N SER A 75 3.55 -6.37 3.37
CA SER A 75 3.83 -5.79 4.70
C SER A 75 5.09 -6.33 5.37
N LYS A 76 5.97 -7.02 4.62
CA LYS A 76 7.18 -7.70 5.15
C LYS A 76 8.34 -6.78 5.49
N ALA A 77 8.12 -5.46 5.50
CA ALA A 77 9.12 -4.49 5.90
C ALA A 77 9.48 -4.64 7.40
N PRO A 78 10.72 -4.29 7.81
CA PRO A 78 11.08 -4.27 9.22
C PRO A 78 10.14 -3.40 10.06
N SER A 79 9.74 -3.87 11.24
CA SER A 79 8.87 -3.10 12.12
C SER A 79 9.57 -1.84 12.65
N LEU A 80 8.89 -0.70 12.56
CA LEU A 80 9.36 0.55 13.12
C LEU A 80 9.22 0.53 14.66
N LYS A 81 10.31 0.79 15.37
CA LYS A 81 10.31 0.93 16.83
C LYS A 81 10.00 2.38 17.20
N VAL A 82 8.90 2.60 17.91
CA VAL A 82 8.44 3.93 18.32
C VAL A 82 8.20 4.00 19.83
N PHE A 83 8.45 5.16 20.42
CA PHE A 83 8.02 5.46 21.80
C PHE A 83 6.66 6.15 21.75
N LEU A 84 5.64 5.51 22.33
CA LEU A 84 4.28 6.03 22.31
C LEU A 84 3.89 6.63 23.66
N PRO A 85 3.16 7.76 23.69
CA PRO A 85 2.48 8.25 24.89
C PRO A 85 1.57 7.20 25.52
N HIS A 86 1.40 7.24 26.84
CA HIS A 86 0.63 6.24 27.60
C HIS A 86 -0.80 6.01 27.09
N HIS A 87 -1.49 7.06 26.64
CA HIS A 87 -2.87 6.93 26.14
C HIS A 87 -2.95 6.16 24.81
N LEU A 88 -1.93 6.26 23.94
CA LEU A 88 -1.87 5.50 22.68
C LEU A 88 -1.46 4.04 22.92
N LEU A 89 -0.71 3.75 23.98
CA LEU A 89 -0.39 2.38 24.37
C LEU A 89 -1.63 1.58 24.80
N GLN A 90 -2.66 2.24 25.33
CA GLN A 90 -3.92 1.57 25.67
C GLN A 90 -4.72 1.21 24.40
N LEU A 91 -4.73 2.09 23.40
CA LEU A 91 -5.38 1.86 22.11
C LEU A 91 -4.70 0.76 21.29
N ALA A 92 -3.39 0.59 21.42
CA ALA A 92 -2.63 -0.44 20.71
C ALA A 92 -2.85 -1.87 21.24
N LYS A 93 -3.41 -2.02 22.45
CA LYS A 93 -3.63 -3.30 23.15
C LYS A 93 -5.04 -3.86 23.00
N MET A 94 -5.98 -3.05 22.49
CA MET A 94 -7.33 -3.49 22.10
C MET A 94 -7.31 -4.00 20.66
#